data_AF-A0A8D0G603-F1
#
_entry.id   AF-A0A8D0G603-F1
#
_cell.length_a   1.000
_cell.length_b   1.000
_cell.length_c   1.000
_cell.angle_alpha   90.00
_cell.angle_beta   90.00
_cell.angle_gamma   90.00
#
_symmetry.space_group_name_H-M   'P 1'
#
loop_
_entity.id
_entity.type
_entity.pdbx_description
1 polymer ?
#
loop_
_entity_poly.entity_id
_entity_poly.type
_entity_poly.pdbx_seq_one_letter_code
_entity_poly.pdbx_strand_id
1 'polypeptide(L)'
;MGFRPRAILVTWTQQDQAVPRESYINIGPICEAGQEDRYFLYSKLSIPASDWLRGDTFACVVGHEGLPMNFLHRSIDKASGWMFLVYELRDITEVEDDNPEKILWMTCFFADLFLLSLCYSTGVTFFKVGAGR
;
A
#
# COMPACT_ATOMS: atom_id res chain seq x y z
N MET A 1 -13.61 -7.84 -8.97
CA MET A 1 -14.35 -9.07 -8.60
C MET A 1 -15.55 -8.65 -7.77
N GLY A 2 -16.73 -8.57 -8.39
CA GLY A 2 -17.99 -8.27 -7.69
C GLY A 2 -18.75 -9.51 -7.22
N PHE A 3 -19.80 -9.29 -6.43
CA PHE A 3 -20.66 -10.33 -5.86
C PHE A 3 -21.98 -10.49 -6.63
N ARG A 4 -22.61 -11.66 -6.47
CA ARG A 4 -23.96 -12.00 -6.98
C ARG A 4 -24.66 -12.95 -6.00
N PRO A 5 -25.97 -12.78 -5.73
CA PRO A 5 -26.90 -11.82 -6.32
C PRO A 5 -26.78 -10.42 -5.69
N ARG A 6 -27.63 -9.48 -6.10
CA ARG A 6 -27.62 -8.09 -5.59
C ARG A 6 -27.81 -7.98 -4.06
N ALA A 7 -28.52 -8.94 -3.44
CA ALA A 7 -28.86 -8.88 -2.03
C ALA A 7 -27.62 -9.11 -1.13
N ILE A 8 -27.30 -8.12 -0.30
CA ILE A 8 -26.14 -8.14 0.60
C ILE A 8 -26.47 -7.39 1.88
N LEU A 9 -25.92 -7.85 3.00
CA LEU A 9 -25.93 -7.17 4.29
C LEU A 9 -24.52 -6.73 4.63
N VAL A 10 -24.33 -5.45 4.98
CA VAL A 10 -23.05 -4.94 5.47
C VAL A 10 -23.26 -4.12 6.73
N THR A 11 -22.55 -4.50 7.80
CA THR A 11 -22.63 -3.93 9.14
C THR A 11 -21.23 -3.80 9.73
N TRP A 12 -21.11 -3.13 10.88
CA TRP A 12 -19.84 -2.92 11.55
C TRP A 12 -19.91 -3.31 13.02
N THR A 13 -18.78 -3.76 13.56
CA THR A 13 -18.57 -3.95 15.00
C THR A 13 -17.37 -3.15 15.50
N GLN A 14 -17.40 -2.75 16.76
CA GLN A 14 -16.30 -2.17 17.53
C GLN A 14 -16.11 -3.04 18.77
N GLN A 15 -14.92 -3.63 18.94
CA GLN A 15 -14.65 -4.57 20.04
C GLN A 15 -15.74 -5.65 20.18
N ASP A 16 -16.11 -6.26 19.04
CA ASP A 16 -17.18 -7.27 18.93
C ASP A 16 -18.60 -6.81 19.27
N GLN A 17 -18.80 -5.53 19.57
CA GLN A 17 -20.13 -4.94 19.78
C GLN A 17 -20.65 -4.27 18.51
N ALA A 18 -21.95 -4.39 18.25
CA ALA A 18 -22.59 -3.81 17.08
C ALA A 18 -22.50 -2.27 17.10
N VAL A 19 -22.02 -1.70 16.00
CA VAL A 19 -21.98 -0.25 15.82
C VAL A 19 -23.35 0.26 15.34
N PRO A 20 -23.86 1.38 15.87
CA PRO A 20 -25.10 2.00 15.40
C PRO A 20 -25.06 2.32 13.89
N ARG A 21 -26.21 2.24 13.23
CA ARG A 21 -26.31 2.44 11.77
C ARG A 21 -25.94 3.87 11.35
N GLU A 22 -26.05 4.82 12.26
CA GLU A 22 -25.77 6.24 12.05
C GLU A 22 -24.27 6.51 11.92
N SER A 23 -23.41 5.61 12.41
CA SER A 23 -21.96 5.77 12.40
C SER A 23 -21.32 5.34 11.07
N TYR A 24 -22.05 4.61 10.21
CA TYR A 24 -21.52 4.13 8.95
C TYR A 24 -22.49 4.32 7.77
N ILE A 25 -21.93 4.43 6.58
CA ILE A 25 -22.67 4.60 5.33
C ILE A 25 -22.29 3.48 4.38
N ASN A 26 -23.31 2.85 3.79
CA ASN A 26 -23.15 1.87 2.72
C ASN A 26 -23.56 2.51 1.39
N ILE A 27 -22.68 2.48 0.40
CA ILE A 27 -22.86 3.04 -0.94
C ILE A 27 -22.94 1.88 -1.93
N GLY A 28 -24.14 1.64 -2.50
CA GLY A 28 -24.42 0.55 -3.42
C GLY A 28 -25.57 -0.34 -2.96
N PRO A 29 -25.76 -1.54 -3.56
CA PRO A 29 -24.92 -2.20 -4.57
C PRO A 29 -24.94 -1.52 -5.94
N ILE A 30 -23.78 -1.36 -6.57
CA ILE A 30 -23.59 -0.78 -7.91
C ILE A 30 -23.20 -1.89 -8.89
N CYS A 31 -23.79 -1.90 -10.09
CA CYS A 31 -23.45 -2.87 -11.12
C CYS A 31 -22.07 -2.58 -11.71
N GLU A 32 -21.23 -3.60 -11.88
CA GLU A 32 -19.91 -3.48 -12.48
C GLU A 32 -20.06 -3.26 -14.01
N ALA A 33 -19.37 -2.24 -14.54
CA ALA A 33 -19.46 -1.90 -15.96
C ALA A 33 -18.95 -3.06 -16.83
N GLY A 34 -19.74 -3.47 -17.83
CA GLY A 34 -19.37 -4.59 -18.72
C GLY A 34 -19.54 -5.98 -18.09
N GLN A 35 -20.16 -6.10 -16.92
CA GLN A 35 -20.50 -7.38 -16.30
C GLN A 35 -21.97 -7.36 -15.86
N GLU A 36 -22.83 -8.08 -16.58
CA GLU A 36 -24.23 -8.19 -16.20
C GLU A 36 -24.38 -8.88 -14.84
N ASP A 37 -25.31 -8.41 -14.02
CA ASP A 37 -25.66 -9.01 -12.72
C ASP A 37 -24.51 -9.08 -11.70
N ARG A 38 -23.39 -8.38 -11.89
CA ARG A 38 -22.28 -8.36 -10.93
C ARG A 38 -22.25 -7.03 -10.18
N TYR A 39 -22.14 -7.08 -8.86
CA TYR A 39 -22.26 -5.89 -8.02
C TYR A 39 -21.05 -5.65 -7.13
N PHE A 40 -20.85 -4.40 -6.73
CA PHE A 40 -19.93 -4.01 -5.67
C PHE A 40 -20.60 -3.01 -4.72
N LEU A 41 -20.08 -2.89 -3.50
CA LEU A 41 -20.59 -1.99 -2.48
C LEU A 41 -19.41 -1.45 -1.68
N TYR A 42 -19.46 -0.16 -1.37
CA TYR A 42 -18.50 0.49 -0.48
C TYR A 42 -19.14 0.77 0.87
N SER A 43 -18.44 0.46 1.95
CA SER A 43 -18.89 0.79 3.30
C SER A 43 -17.86 1.66 3.99
N LYS A 44 -18.33 2.76 4.58
CA LYS A 44 -17.51 3.75 5.27
C LYS A 44 -18.00 3.91 6.70
N LEU A 45 -17.16 3.56 7.67
CA LEU A 45 -17.37 3.80 9.08
C LEU A 45 -16.60 5.06 9.52
N SER A 46 -17.26 5.96 10.24
CA SER A 46 -16.62 7.12 10.87
C SER A 46 -16.21 6.77 12.29
N ILE A 47 -14.91 6.83 12.57
CA ILE A 47 -14.32 6.42 13.86
C ILE A 47 -13.73 7.65 14.57
N PRO A 48 -14.04 7.89 15.86
CA PRO A 48 -13.34 8.90 16.65
C PRO A 48 -11.84 8.60 16.75
N ALA A 49 -11.00 9.61 16.55
CA ALA A 49 -9.54 9.44 16.61
C ALA A 49 -9.07 8.87 17.97
N SER A 50 -9.76 9.20 19.06
CA SER A 50 -9.48 8.64 20.40
C SER A 50 -9.62 7.12 20.45
N ASP A 51 -10.64 6.56 19.81
CA ASP A 51 -10.93 5.12 19.84
C ASP A 51 -9.95 4.37 18.93
N TRP A 52 -9.61 4.95 17.78
CA TRP A 52 -8.55 4.45 16.91
C TRP A 52 -7.18 4.45 17.60
N LEU A 53 -6.82 5.54 18.28
CA LEU A 53 -5.54 5.68 18.97
C LEU A 53 -5.43 4.78 20.21
N ARG A 54 -6.55 4.50 20.89
CA ARG A 54 -6.64 3.53 21.98
C ARG A 54 -6.33 2.11 21.50
N GLY A 55 -6.46 1.83 20.21
CA GLY A 55 -6.21 0.52 19.62
C GLY A 55 -7.44 -0.37 19.57
N ASP A 56 -8.63 0.23 19.52
CA ASP A 56 -9.87 -0.52 19.32
C ASP A 56 -9.84 -1.27 17.97
N THR A 57 -10.43 -2.46 17.96
CA THR A 57 -10.58 -3.26 16.75
C THR A 57 -11.98 -3.02 16.18
N PHE A 58 -12.03 -2.71 14.89
CA PHE A 58 -13.26 -2.51 14.13
C PHE A 58 -13.39 -3.61 13.10
N ALA A 59 -14.56 -4.20 12.92
CA ALA A 59 -14.74 -5.21 11.87
C ALA A 59 -15.89 -4.87 10.94
N CYS A 60 -15.62 -4.98 9.64
CA CYS A 60 -16.66 -4.99 8.61
C CYS A 60 -17.24 -6.39 8.54
N VAL A 61 -18.55 -6.48 8.71
CA VAL A 61 -19.32 -7.71 8.75
C VAL A 61 -20.22 -7.77 7.52
N VAL A 62 -20.01 -8.79 6.69
CA VAL A 62 -20.68 -8.98 5.40
C VAL A 62 -21.49 -10.27 5.42
N GLY A 63 -22.80 -10.15 5.20
CA GLY A 63 -23.70 -11.28 4.97
C GLY A 63 -24.10 -11.36 3.49
N HIS A 64 -23.84 -12.50 2.84
CA HIS A 64 -24.14 -12.71 1.43
C HIS A 64 -24.16 -14.21 1.10
N GLU A 65 -25.15 -14.68 0.33
CA GLU A 65 -25.35 -16.12 0.04
C GLU A 65 -24.21 -16.78 -0.76
N GLY A 66 -23.45 -15.99 -1.53
CA GLY A 66 -22.27 -16.48 -2.25
C GLY A 66 -21.04 -16.74 -1.37
N LEU A 67 -21.13 -16.54 -0.05
CA LEU A 67 -20.02 -16.79 0.89
C LEU A 67 -20.11 -18.21 1.48
N PRO A 68 -18.98 -18.89 1.78
CA PRO A 68 -18.97 -20.27 2.27
C PRO A 68 -19.81 -20.54 3.53
N MET A 69 -20.04 -19.52 4.35
CA MET A 69 -20.87 -19.56 5.57
C MET A 69 -21.98 -18.50 5.56
N ASN A 70 -22.31 -17.97 4.38
CA ASN A 70 -23.16 -16.79 4.18
C ASN A 70 -22.67 -15.50 4.87
N PHE A 71 -21.50 -15.55 5.49
CA PHE A 71 -21.00 -14.51 6.37
C PHE A 71 -19.48 -14.43 6.30
N LEU A 72 -18.95 -13.23 6.37
CA LEU A 72 -17.53 -12.93 6.47
C LEU A 72 -17.34 -11.71 7.37
N HIS A 73 -16.33 -11.75 8.22
CA HIS A 73 -15.88 -10.57 8.95
C HIS A 73 -14.45 -10.23 8.51
N ARG A 74 -14.13 -8.94 8.44
CA ARG A 74 -12.77 -8.45 8.23
C ARG A 74 -12.47 -7.38 9.27
N SER A 75 -11.50 -7.66 10.13
CA SER A 75 -11.04 -6.74 11.17
C SER A 75 -10.05 -5.71 10.61
N ILE A 76 -10.09 -4.53 11.20
CA ILE A 76 -9.23 -3.37 10.94
C ILE A 76 -8.90 -2.78 12.31
N ASP A 77 -7.62 -2.65 12.57
CA ASP A 77 -7.07 -2.08 13.79
C ASP A 77 -5.88 -1.19 13.40
N LYS A 78 -5.36 -0.45 14.38
CA LYS A 78 -4.25 0.49 14.14
C LYS A 78 -3.02 -0.18 13.51
N ALA A 79 -2.69 -1.42 13.89
CA ALA A 79 -1.55 -2.13 13.34
C ALA A 79 -1.82 -2.61 11.91
N SER A 80 -3.03 -3.11 11.61
CA SER A 80 -3.38 -3.51 10.24
C SER A 80 -3.57 -2.30 9.30
N GLY A 81 -3.95 -1.13 9.79
CA GLY A 81 -3.96 0.12 9.02
C GLY A 81 -2.56 0.61 8.62
N TRP A 82 -1.59 0.51 9.52
CA TRP A 82 -0.18 0.80 9.20
C TRP A 82 0.33 -0.14 8.11
N MET A 83 0.01 -1.43 8.22
CA MET A 83 0.37 -2.42 7.21
C MET A 83 -0.16 -2.03 5.83
N PHE A 84 -1.42 -1.62 5.71
CA PHE A 84 -2.00 -1.17 4.43
C PHE A 84 -1.24 0.01 3.79
N LEU A 85 -0.88 1.03 4.56
CA LEU A 85 -0.10 2.17 4.04
C LEU A 85 1.31 1.77 3.61
N VAL A 86 1.94 0.84 4.32
CA VAL A 86 3.26 0.31 3.94
C VAL A 86 3.16 -0.47 2.63
N TYR A 87 2.11 -1.27 2.42
CA TYR A 87 1.90 -1.99 1.15
C TYR A 87 1.67 -1.05 -0.04
N GLU A 88 0.80 -0.04 0.11
CA GLU A 88 0.57 0.98 -0.94
C GLU A 88 1.85 1.79 -1.24
N LEU A 89 2.62 2.17 -0.22
CA LEU A 89 3.92 2.82 -0.43
C LEU A 89 4.92 1.89 -1.13
N ARG A 90 4.87 0.59 -0.85
CA ARG A 90 5.74 -0.39 -1.51
C ARG A 90 5.40 -0.56 -2.98
N ASP A 91 4.12 -0.59 -3.32
CA ASP A 91 3.63 -0.63 -4.71
C ASP A 91 4.07 0.61 -5.51
N ILE A 92 4.08 1.79 -4.89
CA ILE A 92 4.59 3.03 -5.52
C ILE A 92 6.12 2.98 -5.72
N THR A 93 6.86 2.31 -4.83
CA THR A 93 8.32 2.14 -4.99
C THR A 93 8.70 1.03 -5.98
N GLU A 94 7.78 0.11 -6.29
CA GLU A 94 7.97 -0.97 -7.28
C GLU A 94 7.71 -0.51 -8.73
N VAL A 95 7.70 0.81 -9.01
CA VAL A 95 8.06 1.33 -10.35
C VAL A 95 9.59 1.32 -10.47
N GLU A 96 10.19 0.15 -10.25
CA GLU A 96 11.58 -0.10 -10.56
C GLU A 96 11.59 -0.60 -12.01
N ASP A 97 12.05 0.27 -12.91
CA ASP A 97 12.44 -0.12 -14.26
C ASP A 97 13.54 -1.19 -14.10
N ASP A 98 13.10 -2.44 -14.09
CA ASP A 98 13.83 -3.67 -13.77
C ASP A 98 14.84 -4.03 -14.88
N ASN A 99 15.51 -3.01 -15.41
CA ASN A 99 16.43 -3.10 -16.51
C ASN A 99 17.86 -3.11 -15.96
N PRO A 100 18.50 -4.28 -15.82
CA PRO A 100 19.81 -4.41 -15.16
C PRO A 100 20.91 -3.64 -15.88
N GLU A 101 20.76 -3.35 -17.18
CA GLU A 101 21.69 -2.50 -17.93
C GLU A 101 21.67 -1.04 -17.46
N LYS A 102 20.52 -0.58 -16.93
CA LYS A 102 20.32 0.77 -16.39
C LYS A 102 20.88 0.93 -14.96
N ILE A 103 20.97 -0.14 -14.20
CA ILE A 103 21.66 -0.10 -12.91
C ILE A 103 23.18 -0.17 -13.16
N LEU A 104 23.61 -1.02 -14.09
CA LEU A 104 25.02 -1.23 -14.39
C LEU A 104 25.70 0.04 -14.95
N TRP A 105 25.13 0.72 -15.96
CA TRP A 105 25.77 1.95 -16.50
C TRP A 105 25.91 3.04 -15.45
N MET A 106 24.93 3.18 -14.55
CA MET A 106 24.94 4.20 -13.52
C MET A 106 26.05 3.91 -12.50
N THR A 107 26.22 2.65 -12.09
CA THR A 107 27.34 2.26 -11.22
C THR A 107 28.72 2.44 -11.86
N CYS A 108 28.86 2.13 -13.16
CA CYS A 108 30.12 2.32 -13.90
C CYS A 108 30.53 3.80 -13.98
N PHE A 109 29.58 4.70 -14.27
CA PHE A 109 29.85 6.14 -14.35
C PHE A 109 30.46 6.71 -13.07
N PHE A 110 29.94 6.31 -11.91
CA PHE A 110 30.48 6.74 -10.61
C PHE A 110 31.87 6.16 -10.34
N ALA A 111 32.11 4.89 -10.71
CA ALA A 111 33.41 4.26 -10.57
C ALA A 111 34.48 4.97 -11.44
N ASP A 112 34.14 5.32 -12.67
CA ASP A 112 35.02 6.05 -13.59
C ASP A 112 35.37 7.44 -13.05
N LEU A 113 34.40 8.22 -12.55
CA LEU A 113 34.67 9.51 -11.94
C LEU A 113 35.58 9.41 -10.71
N PHE A 114 35.39 8.38 -9.90
CA PHE A 114 36.21 8.14 -8.72
C PHE A 114 37.66 7.83 -9.11
N LEU A 115 37.88 6.98 -10.11
CA LEU A 115 39.21 6.68 -10.63
C LEU A 115 39.86 7.90 -11.29
N LEU A 116 39.11 8.69 -12.06
CA LEU A 116 39.60 9.94 -12.65
C LEU A 116 40.01 10.95 -11.55
N SER A 117 39.25 11.04 -10.47
CA SER A 117 39.58 11.88 -9.31
C SER A 117 40.87 11.41 -8.61
N LEU A 118 41.02 10.10 -8.38
CA LEU A 118 42.23 9.52 -7.82
C LEU A 118 43.45 9.73 -8.74
N CYS A 119 43.30 9.52 -10.03
CA CYS A 119 44.34 9.74 -11.04
C CYS A 119 44.72 11.22 -11.12
N TYR A 120 43.74 12.13 -11.08
CA TYR A 120 43.99 13.57 -11.07
C TYR A 120 44.74 13.98 -9.81
N SER A 121 44.32 13.52 -8.63
CA SER A 121 44.99 13.83 -7.35
C SER A 121 46.41 13.24 -7.27
N THR A 122 46.59 11.99 -7.70
CA THR A 122 47.88 11.30 -7.65
C THR A 122 48.83 11.85 -8.72
N GLY A 123 48.32 12.15 -9.92
CA GLY A 123 49.07 12.80 -10.99
C GLY A 123 49.55 14.20 -10.62
N VAL A 124 48.70 15.02 -9.99
CA VAL A 124 49.08 16.34 -9.46
C VAL A 124 50.17 16.22 -8.39
N THR A 125 50.20 15.12 -7.63
CA THR A 125 51.23 14.85 -6.63
C THR A 125 52.57 14.43 -7.27
N PHE A 126 52.55 13.58 -8.30
CA PHE A 126 53.76 13.14 -9.00
C PHE A 126 54.42 14.24 -9.83
N PHE A 127 53.65 15.08 -10.53
CA PHE A 127 54.22 16.23 -11.26
C PHE A 127 54.79 17.30 -10.32
N LYS A 128 54.26 17.44 -9.10
CA LYS A 128 54.77 18.39 -8.10
C LYS A 128 56.04 17.90 -7.36
N VAL A 129 56.32 16.59 -7.38
CA VAL A 129 57.56 16.02 -6.80
C VAL A 129 58.65 15.82 -7.87
N GLY A 130 58.31 15.72 -9.15
CA GLY A 130 59.28 15.51 -10.25
C GLY A 130 59.90 16.77 -10.84
N ALA A 131 59.27 17.94 -10.76
CA ALA A 131 59.78 19.21 -11.32
C ALA A 131 60.51 20.10 -10.29
N GLY A 132 60.91 19.51 -9.16
CA GLY A 132 61.68 20.16 -8.09
C GLY A 132 63.03 19.49 -7.85
N ARG A 133 63.68 18.98 -8.90
CA ARG A 133 65.07 18.51 -8.86
C ARG A 133 65.86 19.08 -10.02
#